data_AF-A0AAN9AG76-F1
#
_entry.id   AF-A0AAN9AG76-F1
#
_cell.length_a   1.000
_cell.length_b   1.000
_cell.length_c   1.000
_cell.angle_alpha   90.00
_cell.angle_beta   90.00
_cell.angle_gamma   90.00
#
_symmetry.space_group_name_H-M   'P 1'
#
loop_
_entity.id
_entity.type
_entity.pdbx_description
1 polymer ?
#
loop_
_entity_poly.entity_id
_entity_poly.type
_entity_poly.pdbx_seq_one_letter_code
_entity_poly.pdbx_strand_id
1 'polypeptide(L)'
;MAPKRPLLNGSPKRHRPIVPLLLKYETKVGDRGAQMSGGQKQRIAIARALVKQPRILLLDEATSALDNESEAVVQKALDKARQGRTTIIVAHRLSTIKTADKIVVFNEGQIEEEGTHEELMKLKNVYFNLVMAQVNPLALQRQDSSKILRSTGDNELTDITSIAEYSQDIMDDLTSMSPASFMRSPSIRHSGRRRRTSSVRSAKSFASPVEIEVEEEDDFEPVSTWEILKMNSREWPLIVGGVLGAAIQGSTTPIYAVLFGEVFGTLSLTDDAEAREEANFYALMFLIVGIVAAISMFMQAYMFSLSGEALTSRLRKLTFASMLKQEMGWFDSEKNSVGALCSRLSGDASAVQGATGSRVGTIVQAIATLGLSIGLSLYYDWRLGLICTPFIPLTLVAVYLQSKILMGQSVTESKALEKAGKVAIEAIGNIRTVASLHKEEHFASEYSLALLKPHQEALKKSHLRGGAFGFAQSMPFFAYGSMMFYGGYLVSVKAIDYERVFKVTEAFILGAMMVGQAVAFAPNYSKAKVAASKIFALLKRKPLIDSSPGAGLRLE
;
A
#
# COMPACT_ATOMS: atom_id res chain seq x y z
N MET A 1 -30.22 24.85 -29.73
CA MET A 1 -31.49 25.18 -30.42
C MET A 1 -31.93 23.97 -31.23
N ALA A 2 -33.19 23.58 -31.06
CA ALA A 2 -33.97 22.56 -31.80
C ALA A 2 -33.63 21.04 -31.62
N PRO A 3 -34.62 20.11 -31.71
CA PRO A 3 -36.08 20.27 -31.65
C PRO A 3 -36.81 19.36 -30.62
N LYS A 4 -37.92 19.87 -30.09
CA LYS A 4 -38.98 19.09 -29.40
C LYS A 4 -39.83 18.35 -30.44
N ARG A 5 -40.16 17.08 -30.18
CA ARG A 5 -41.23 16.30 -30.84
C ARG A 5 -42.01 15.48 -29.78
N PRO A 6 -43.25 15.04 -30.07
CA PRO A 6 -44.42 15.34 -29.25
C PRO A 6 -44.76 14.25 -28.21
N LEU A 7 -45.47 14.69 -27.17
CA LEU A 7 -46.10 13.86 -26.14
C LEU A 7 -47.22 13.01 -26.77
N LEU A 8 -47.03 11.69 -26.81
CA LEU A 8 -48.11 10.72 -26.97
C LEU A 8 -48.67 10.38 -25.59
N ASN A 9 -49.90 10.83 -25.36
CA ASN A 9 -50.74 10.46 -24.23
C ASN A 9 -51.00 8.95 -24.26
N GLY A 10 -50.43 8.25 -23.28
CA GLY A 10 -50.69 6.84 -23.02
C GLY A 10 -50.15 6.51 -21.64
N SER A 11 -51.02 6.60 -20.63
CA SER A 11 -50.72 6.43 -19.21
C SER A 11 -49.92 5.16 -18.87
N PRO A 12 -48.77 5.26 -18.19
CA PRO A 12 -48.28 4.21 -17.31
C PRO A 12 -48.46 4.64 -15.85
N LYS A 13 -49.05 3.73 -15.07
CA LYS A 13 -49.35 3.88 -13.63
C LYS A 13 -48.12 4.39 -12.85
N ARG A 14 -48.33 5.45 -12.07
CA ARG A 14 -47.35 6.12 -11.19
C ARG A 14 -46.57 5.11 -10.33
N HIS A 15 -45.24 5.10 -10.47
CA HIS A 15 -44.36 4.53 -9.44
C HIS A 15 -44.34 5.48 -8.23
N ARG A 16 -44.56 4.95 -7.02
CA ARG A 16 -44.33 5.71 -5.78
C ARG A 16 -42.84 6.09 -5.71
N PRO A 17 -42.49 7.31 -5.27
CA PRO A 17 -41.11 7.78 -5.32
C PRO A 17 -40.21 7.00 -4.35
N ILE A 18 -38.98 6.78 -4.77
CA ILE A 18 -37.86 6.29 -3.96
C ILE A 18 -37.42 7.46 -3.06
N VAL A 19 -38.19 7.79 -2.01
CA VAL A 19 -37.91 8.91 -1.08
C VAL A 19 -37.88 10.29 -1.82
N PRO A 20 -38.15 11.45 -1.19
CA PRO A 20 -37.80 12.74 -1.80
C PRO A 20 -36.27 12.90 -1.77
N LEU A 21 -35.56 12.12 -2.60
CA LEU A 21 -34.16 12.38 -2.86
C LEU A 21 -34.08 13.69 -3.65
N LEU A 22 -33.32 14.66 -3.14
CA LEU A 22 -33.15 16.01 -3.69
C LEU A 22 -32.81 16.01 -5.20
N LEU A 23 -32.18 14.94 -5.70
CA LEU A 23 -31.71 14.78 -7.08
C LEU A 23 -32.44 13.68 -7.89
N LYS A 24 -33.53 13.09 -7.38
CA LYS A 24 -34.30 12.02 -8.06
C LYS A 24 -33.38 10.87 -8.56
N TYR A 25 -33.30 10.64 -9.88
CA TYR A 25 -32.49 9.57 -10.48
C TYR A 25 -30.98 9.84 -10.49
N GLU A 26 -30.55 11.09 -10.29
CA GLU A 26 -29.13 11.47 -10.26
C GLU A 26 -28.50 11.29 -8.86
N THR A 27 -29.26 10.76 -7.91
CA THR A 27 -28.78 10.52 -6.55
C THR A 27 -27.65 9.49 -6.55
N LYS A 28 -26.48 9.88 -6.04
CA LYS A 28 -25.37 8.95 -5.81
C LYS A 28 -25.75 7.98 -4.69
N VAL A 29 -25.57 6.68 -4.93
CA VAL A 29 -25.97 5.62 -3.99
C VAL A 29 -24.86 5.20 -3.02
N GLY A 30 -23.65 5.73 -3.21
CA GLY A 30 -22.45 5.36 -2.44
C GLY A 30 -21.87 4.00 -2.83
N ASP A 31 -20.66 3.72 -2.35
CA ASP A 31 -19.96 2.47 -2.65
C ASP A 31 -20.76 1.28 -2.10
N ARG A 32 -20.98 0.25 -2.95
CA ARG A 32 -21.88 -0.89 -2.66
C ARG A 32 -23.30 -0.48 -2.19
N GLY A 33 -23.74 0.71 -2.56
CA GLY A 33 -25.05 1.24 -2.18
C GLY A 33 -25.17 1.63 -0.70
N ALA A 34 -24.07 1.92 0.01
CA ALA A 34 -24.06 2.19 1.46
C ALA A 34 -25.15 3.17 1.95
N GLN A 35 -25.59 4.10 1.10
CA GLN A 35 -26.60 5.12 1.43
C GLN A 35 -28.06 4.66 1.24
N MET A 36 -28.31 3.37 1.01
CA MET A 36 -29.65 2.82 0.77
C MET A 36 -30.01 1.71 1.76
N SER A 37 -31.28 1.64 2.16
CA SER A 37 -31.78 0.51 2.97
C SER A 37 -31.75 -0.81 2.19
N GLY A 38 -31.71 -1.95 2.90
CA GLY A 38 -31.72 -3.28 2.27
C GLY A 38 -32.86 -3.45 1.27
N GLY A 39 -34.09 -3.10 1.66
CA GLY A 39 -35.26 -3.13 0.77
C GLY A 39 -35.17 -2.19 -0.43
N GLN A 40 -34.50 -1.04 -0.32
CA GLN A 40 -34.25 -0.13 -1.46
C GLN A 40 -33.26 -0.74 -2.45
N LYS A 41 -32.13 -1.29 -1.96
CA LYS A 41 -31.15 -2.00 -2.79
C LYS A 41 -31.79 -3.14 -3.58
N GLN A 42 -32.62 -3.94 -2.90
CA GLN A 42 -33.36 -5.05 -3.49
C GLN A 42 -34.25 -4.59 -4.66
N ARG A 43 -35.03 -3.51 -4.47
CA ARG A 43 -35.93 -2.98 -5.50
C ARG A 43 -35.18 -2.48 -6.73
N ILE A 44 -34.05 -1.81 -6.55
CA ILE A 44 -33.21 -1.36 -7.65
C ILE A 44 -32.60 -2.55 -8.39
N ALA A 45 -32.16 -3.59 -7.67
CA ALA A 45 -31.68 -4.83 -8.28
C ALA A 45 -32.77 -5.55 -9.11
N ILE A 46 -34.00 -5.60 -8.61
CA ILE A 46 -35.16 -6.15 -9.34
C ILE A 46 -35.44 -5.31 -10.59
N ALA A 47 -35.47 -3.97 -10.46
CA ALA A 47 -35.66 -3.09 -11.61
C ALA A 47 -34.56 -3.32 -12.67
N ARG A 48 -33.29 -3.45 -12.26
CA ARG A 48 -32.16 -3.74 -13.13
C ARG A 48 -32.31 -5.08 -13.87
N ALA A 49 -32.79 -6.12 -13.19
CA ALA A 49 -33.08 -7.41 -13.83
C ALA A 49 -34.23 -7.30 -14.84
N LEU A 50 -35.28 -6.54 -14.53
CA LEU A 50 -36.47 -6.40 -15.37
C LEU A 50 -36.25 -5.55 -16.63
N VAL A 51 -35.32 -4.60 -16.60
CA VAL A 51 -34.97 -3.78 -17.78
C VAL A 51 -34.51 -4.66 -18.95
N LYS A 52 -33.86 -5.80 -18.70
CA LYS A 52 -33.41 -6.75 -19.73
C LYS A 52 -34.56 -7.58 -20.34
N GLN A 53 -35.78 -7.49 -19.78
CA GLN A 53 -36.94 -8.32 -20.15
C GLN A 53 -36.60 -9.82 -20.29
N PRO A 54 -36.08 -10.47 -19.23
CA PRO A 54 -35.61 -11.84 -19.31
C PRO A 54 -36.77 -12.83 -19.48
N ARG A 55 -36.53 -13.91 -20.26
CA ARG A 55 -37.46 -15.05 -20.38
C ARG A 55 -37.41 -15.97 -19.15
N ILE A 56 -36.22 -16.10 -18.56
CA ILE A 56 -35.96 -16.88 -17.35
C ILE A 56 -35.52 -15.91 -16.25
N LEU A 57 -36.23 -15.92 -15.13
CA LEU A 57 -35.94 -15.12 -13.95
C LEU A 57 -35.42 -16.03 -12.83
N LEU A 58 -34.23 -15.74 -12.31
CA LEU A 58 -33.64 -16.44 -11.17
C LEU A 58 -33.73 -15.54 -9.94
N LEU A 59 -34.37 -16.02 -8.88
CA LEU A 59 -34.50 -15.32 -7.61
C LEU A 59 -33.86 -16.17 -6.52
N ASP A 60 -32.60 -15.84 -6.20
CA ASP A 60 -31.83 -16.52 -5.16
C ASP A 60 -31.91 -15.72 -3.86
N GLU A 61 -32.66 -16.25 -2.89
CA GLU A 61 -32.92 -15.65 -1.58
C GLU A 61 -33.34 -14.16 -1.61
N ALA A 62 -34.19 -13.79 -2.57
CA ALA A 62 -34.53 -12.40 -2.84
C ALA A 62 -35.27 -11.66 -1.70
N THR A 63 -35.53 -12.30 -0.55
CA THR A 63 -36.20 -11.70 0.62
C THR A 63 -35.49 -12.00 1.96
N SER A 64 -34.34 -12.70 1.98
CA SER A 64 -33.73 -13.17 3.24
C SER A 64 -33.10 -12.06 4.09
N ALA A 65 -32.61 -10.99 3.47
CA ALA A 65 -31.93 -9.88 4.15
C ALA A 65 -32.81 -8.62 4.36
N LEU A 66 -34.14 -8.76 4.30
CA LEU A 66 -35.08 -7.64 4.44
C LEU A 66 -35.82 -7.68 5.78
N ASP A 67 -36.13 -6.48 6.27
CA ASP A 67 -37.09 -6.25 7.35
C ASP A 67 -38.52 -6.59 6.91
N ASN A 68 -39.38 -6.99 7.85
CA ASN A 68 -40.74 -7.45 7.57
C ASN A 68 -41.59 -6.41 6.80
N GLU A 69 -41.38 -5.12 7.04
CA GLU A 69 -42.12 -4.04 6.38
C GLU A 69 -41.69 -3.89 4.91
N SER A 70 -40.38 -3.88 4.64
CA SER A 70 -39.83 -3.86 3.29
C SER A 70 -40.12 -5.15 2.50
N GLU A 71 -40.17 -6.30 3.18
CA GLU A 71 -40.44 -7.61 2.56
C GLU A 71 -41.77 -7.61 1.82
N ALA A 72 -42.87 -7.18 2.46
CA ALA A 72 -44.20 -7.17 1.85
C ALA A 72 -44.26 -6.29 0.58
N VAL A 73 -43.49 -5.19 0.56
CA VAL A 73 -43.41 -4.28 -0.58
C VAL A 73 -42.60 -4.90 -1.72
N VAL A 74 -41.49 -5.55 -1.39
CA VAL A 74 -40.64 -6.23 -2.39
C VAL A 74 -41.33 -7.46 -2.97
N GLN A 75 -42.07 -8.21 -2.16
CA GLN A 75 -42.83 -9.36 -2.62
C GLN A 75 -43.86 -8.98 -3.69
N LYS A 76 -44.62 -7.90 -3.47
CA LYS A 76 -45.55 -7.36 -4.49
C LYS A 76 -44.85 -6.97 -5.80
N ALA A 77 -43.59 -6.53 -5.73
CA ALA A 77 -42.81 -6.23 -6.91
C ALA A 77 -42.35 -7.52 -7.61
N LEU A 78 -41.93 -8.54 -6.85
CA LEU A 78 -41.57 -9.85 -7.36
C LEU A 78 -42.76 -10.56 -8.02
N ASP A 79 -43.94 -10.54 -7.42
CA ASP A 79 -45.12 -11.18 -8.02
C ASP A 79 -45.49 -10.57 -9.38
N LYS A 80 -45.37 -9.24 -9.51
CA LYS A 80 -45.50 -8.54 -10.79
C LYS A 80 -44.36 -8.88 -11.76
N ALA A 81 -43.15 -9.04 -11.24
CA ALA A 81 -41.97 -9.42 -12.01
C ALA A 81 -42.04 -10.87 -12.54
N ARG A 82 -42.81 -11.76 -11.89
CA ARG A 82 -42.96 -13.16 -12.30
C ARG A 82 -43.93 -13.38 -13.46
N GLN A 83 -44.91 -12.48 -13.63
CA GLN A 83 -45.95 -12.62 -14.64
C GLN A 83 -45.35 -12.73 -16.06
N GLY A 84 -45.68 -13.82 -16.76
CA GLY A 84 -45.25 -14.08 -18.13
C GLY A 84 -43.80 -14.54 -18.28
N ARG A 85 -43.14 -15.00 -17.20
CA ARG A 85 -41.73 -15.44 -17.20
C ARG A 85 -41.56 -16.76 -16.46
N THR A 86 -40.68 -17.64 -16.96
CA THR A 86 -40.26 -18.82 -16.19
C THR A 86 -39.42 -18.35 -15.02
N THR A 87 -39.90 -18.55 -13.78
CA THR A 87 -39.19 -18.08 -12.59
C THR A 87 -38.75 -19.26 -11.73
N ILE A 88 -37.45 -19.33 -11.47
CA ILE A 88 -36.86 -20.26 -10.49
C ILE A 88 -36.58 -19.47 -9.23
N ILE A 89 -37.15 -19.90 -8.10
CA ILE A 89 -36.97 -19.25 -6.81
C ILE A 89 -36.30 -20.22 -5.85
N VAL A 90 -35.21 -19.76 -5.25
CA VAL A 90 -34.60 -20.35 -4.06
C VAL A 90 -34.97 -19.43 -2.90
N ALA A 91 -35.73 -19.93 -1.93
CA ALA A 91 -36.20 -19.11 -0.83
C ALA A 91 -36.15 -19.87 0.49
N HIS A 92 -35.84 -19.14 1.55
CA HIS A 92 -36.03 -19.60 2.93
C HIS A 92 -37.39 -19.15 3.49
N ARG A 93 -38.11 -18.21 2.89
CA ARG A 93 -39.38 -17.70 3.43
C ARG A 93 -40.58 -18.50 2.89
N LEU A 94 -41.44 -18.99 3.79
CA LEU A 94 -42.65 -19.75 3.42
C LEU A 94 -43.64 -18.94 2.55
N SER A 95 -43.72 -17.62 2.78
CA SER A 95 -44.56 -16.66 2.02
C SER A 95 -44.30 -16.73 0.52
N THR A 96 -43.03 -16.82 0.12
CA THR A 96 -42.59 -16.97 -1.29
C THR A 96 -42.79 -18.37 -1.85
N ILE A 97 -42.66 -19.41 -1.03
CA ILE A 97 -42.70 -20.81 -1.47
C ILE A 97 -44.14 -21.28 -1.71
N LYS A 98 -45.08 -20.87 -0.84
CA LYS A 98 -46.48 -21.31 -0.90
C LYS A 98 -47.19 -20.93 -2.23
N THR A 99 -46.73 -19.88 -2.88
CA THR A 99 -47.30 -19.36 -4.13
C THR A 99 -46.66 -19.95 -5.39
N ALA A 100 -45.75 -20.92 -5.26
CA ALA A 100 -45.10 -21.57 -6.40
C ALA A 100 -45.99 -22.64 -7.04
N ASP A 101 -45.98 -22.71 -8.37
CA ASP A 101 -46.73 -23.72 -9.13
C ASP A 101 -46.17 -25.15 -8.92
N LYS A 102 -44.86 -25.25 -8.68
CA LYS A 102 -44.13 -26.50 -8.42
C LYS A 102 -43.02 -26.23 -7.41
N ILE A 103 -42.93 -27.08 -6.39
CA ILE A 103 -41.89 -27.04 -5.36
C ILE A 103 -41.02 -28.27 -5.54
N VAL A 104 -39.70 -28.07 -5.51
CA VAL A 104 -38.69 -29.14 -5.60
C VAL A 104 -37.81 -29.05 -4.37
N VAL A 105 -37.73 -30.14 -3.61
CA VAL A 105 -36.94 -30.21 -2.37
C VAL A 105 -35.70 -31.05 -2.62
N PHE A 106 -34.55 -30.49 -2.26
CA PHE A 106 -33.26 -31.14 -2.35
C PHE A 106 -32.82 -31.66 -0.98
N ASN A 107 -32.32 -32.89 -0.94
CA ASN A 107 -31.62 -33.46 0.20
C ASN A 107 -30.31 -34.11 -0.27
N GLU A 108 -29.19 -33.78 0.38
CA GLU A 108 -27.84 -34.23 0.01
C GLU A 108 -27.48 -34.10 -1.50
N GLY A 109 -28.05 -33.10 -2.17
CA GLY A 109 -27.83 -32.85 -3.60
C GLY A 109 -28.69 -33.69 -4.54
N GLN A 110 -29.62 -34.48 -4.03
CA GLN A 110 -30.63 -35.22 -4.81
C GLN A 110 -32.03 -34.62 -4.61
N ILE A 111 -32.90 -34.77 -5.60
CA ILE A 111 -34.31 -34.37 -5.49
C ILE A 111 -35.04 -35.45 -4.71
N GLU A 112 -35.58 -35.11 -3.54
CA GLU A 112 -36.30 -36.06 -2.68
C GLU A 112 -37.82 -35.94 -2.82
N GLU A 113 -38.31 -34.71 -2.96
CA GLU A 113 -39.74 -34.43 -3.09
C GLU A 113 -39.99 -33.40 -4.18
N GLU A 114 -41.08 -33.60 -4.92
CA GLU A 114 -41.56 -32.66 -5.91
C GLU A 114 -43.10 -32.64 -5.93
N GLY A 115 -43.70 -31.46 -5.91
CA GLY A 115 -45.16 -31.31 -5.92
C GLY A 115 -45.61 -29.90 -5.57
N THR A 116 -46.93 -29.74 -5.37
CA THR A 116 -47.52 -28.50 -4.85
C THR A 116 -47.41 -28.43 -3.34
N HIS A 117 -47.61 -27.25 -2.75
CA HIS A 117 -47.57 -27.07 -1.29
C HIS A 117 -48.52 -28.04 -0.56
N GLU A 118 -49.73 -28.25 -1.07
CA GLU A 118 -50.72 -29.11 -0.44
C GLU A 118 -50.35 -30.60 -0.52
N GLU A 119 -49.75 -31.03 -1.63
CA GLU A 119 -49.29 -32.41 -1.82
C GLU A 119 -48.11 -32.72 -0.89
N LEU A 120 -47.12 -31.84 -0.84
CA LEU A 120 -45.94 -32.02 0.02
C LEU A 120 -46.28 -31.96 1.51
N MET A 121 -47.27 -31.15 1.91
CA MET A 121 -47.75 -31.11 3.29
C MET A 121 -48.46 -32.40 3.72
N LYS A 122 -49.08 -33.14 2.78
CA LYS A 122 -49.73 -34.44 3.07
C LYS A 122 -48.71 -35.57 3.22
N LEU A 123 -47.60 -35.50 2.46
CA LEU A 123 -46.53 -36.51 2.49
C LEU A 123 -45.76 -36.52 3.83
N LYS A 124 -45.81 -35.43 4.61
CA LYS A 124 -45.19 -35.31 5.94
C LYS A 124 -43.70 -35.68 5.98
N ASN A 125 -42.98 -35.41 4.89
CA ASN A 125 -41.56 -35.71 4.77
C ASN A 125 -40.70 -34.44 5.00
N VAL A 126 -39.59 -34.25 4.30
CA VAL A 126 -38.61 -33.18 4.50
C VAL A 126 -39.23 -31.80 4.37
N TYR A 127 -40.07 -31.58 3.34
CA TYR A 127 -40.75 -30.30 3.17
C TYR A 127 -41.60 -29.92 4.40
N PHE A 128 -42.43 -30.86 4.87
CA PHE A 128 -43.31 -30.65 6.02
C PHE A 128 -42.53 -30.29 7.29
N ASN A 129 -41.41 -30.97 7.52
CA ASN A 129 -40.55 -30.70 8.68
C ASN A 129 -39.97 -29.28 8.63
N LEU A 130 -39.51 -28.82 7.45
CA LEU A 130 -39.02 -27.45 7.25
C LEU A 130 -40.12 -26.41 7.48
N VAL A 131 -41.34 -26.66 7.01
CA VAL A 131 -42.49 -25.76 7.23
C VAL A 131 -42.86 -25.69 8.70
N MET A 132 -42.95 -26.84 9.38
CA MET A 132 -43.27 -26.90 10.81
C MET A 132 -42.20 -26.22 11.67
N ALA A 133 -40.93 -26.34 11.31
CA ALA A 133 -39.83 -25.63 11.97
C ALA A 133 -39.99 -24.10 11.92
N GLN A 134 -40.49 -23.56 10.81
CA GLN A 134 -40.69 -22.12 10.65
C GLN A 134 -41.96 -21.60 11.30
N VAL A 135 -43.03 -22.38 11.29
CA VAL A 135 -44.33 -21.99 11.87
C VAL A 135 -44.30 -22.14 13.39
N ASN A 136 -43.57 -23.13 13.92
CA ASN A 136 -43.54 -23.43 15.35
C ASN A 136 -42.14 -23.93 15.79
N PRO A 137 -41.16 -23.04 15.96
CA PRO A 137 -39.78 -23.41 16.28
C PRO A 137 -39.62 -24.20 17.60
N LEU A 138 -40.61 -24.14 18.49
CA LEU A 138 -40.64 -24.84 19.78
C LEU A 138 -41.22 -26.28 19.71
N ALA A 139 -41.84 -26.67 18.60
CA ALA A 139 -42.53 -27.96 18.51
C ALA A 139 -41.60 -29.15 18.19
N LEU A 140 -40.46 -28.91 17.54
CA LEU A 140 -39.52 -29.97 17.12
C LEU A 140 -38.71 -30.57 18.27
N GLN A 141 -38.44 -29.82 19.34
CA GLN A 141 -37.75 -30.35 20.53
C GLN A 141 -38.55 -31.45 21.25
N ARG A 142 -39.88 -31.53 21.07
CA ARG A 142 -40.71 -32.54 21.73
C ARG A 142 -40.74 -33.89 21.02
N GLN A 143 -40.41 -33.96 19.72
CA GLN A 143 -40.52 -35.19 18.95
C GLN A 143 -39.32 -36.13 19.15
N ASP A 144 -38.10 -35.61 19.30
CA ASP A 144 -36.92 -36.45 19.54
C ASP A 144 -36.97 -37.15 20.91
N SER A 145 -37.49 -36.48 21.94
CA SER A 145 -37.70 -37.11 23.25
C SER A 145 -38.69 -38.28 23.20
N SER A 146 -39.72 -38.19 22.35
CA SER A 146 -40.78 -39.20 22.26
C SER A 146 -40.38 -40.48 21.51
N LYS A 147 -39.35 -40.43 20.66
CA LYS A 147 -38.80 -41.63 19.99
C LYS A 147 -37.94 -42.49 20.93
N ILE A 148 -37.27 -41.87 21.89
CA ILE A 148 -36.46 -42.58 22.90
C ILE A 148 -37.34 -43.30 23.93
N LEU A 149 -38.52 -42.75 24.22
CA LEU A 149 -39.48 -43.29 25.21
C LEU A 149 -40.32 -44.50 24.73
N ARG A 150 -40.14 -45.00 23.51
CA ARG A 150 -40.91 -46.13 22.97
C ARG A 150 -40.17 -47.48 22.95
N SER A 151 -38.88 -47.52 23.28
CA SER A 151 -38.11 -48.78 23.26
C SER A 151 -37.89 -49.43 24.63
N THR A 152 -38.44 -48.90 25.71
CA THR A 152 -38.23 -49.45 27.05
C THR A 152 -39.56 -49.60 27.76
N GLY A 153 -40.12 -50.80 27.66
CA GLY A 153 -41.18 -51.24 28.57
C GLY A 153 -40.58 -51.53 29.95
N ASP A 154 -41.34 -51.10 30.96
CA ASP A 154 -41.42 -51.62 32.33
C ASP A 154 -40.10 -51.85 33.10
N ASN A 155 -39.73 -50.88 33.92
CA ASN A 155 -39.87 -50.95 35.39
C ASN A 155 -38.97 -49.92 36.10
N GLU A 156 -39.45 -49.54 37.28
CA GLU A 156 -38.80 -48.73 38.33
C GLU A 156 -38.93 -47.20 38.22
N LEU A 157 -39.90 -46.74 39.01
CA LEU A 157 -40.09 -45.38 39.49
C LEU A 157 -39.07 -45.14 40.62
N THR A 158 -38.02 -44.35 40.38
CA THR A 158 -37.38 -43.46 41.37
C THR A 158 -36.34 -42.56 40.71
N ASP A 159 -36.15 -41.38 41.31
CA ASP A 159 -35.17 -40.32 41.02
C ASP A 159 -35.43 -39.36 39.84
N ILE A 160 -36.43 -38.51 40.07
CA ILE A 160 -36.53 -37.15 39.54
C ILE A 160 -35.54 -36.26 40.34
N THR A 161 -34.25 -36.22 39.97
CA THR A 161 -33.28 -35.16 40.42
C THR A 161 -31.88 -35.29 39.79
N SER A 162 -31.74 -35.40 38.46
CA SER A 162 -30.40 -35.36 37.83
C SER A 162 -30.31 -34.86 36.38
N ILE A 163 -31.37 -34.29 35.80
CA ILE A 163 -31.33 -33.78 34.40
C ILE A 163 -31.13 -32.25 34.34
N ALA A 164 -30.97 -31.58 35.48
CA ALA A 164 -30.65 -30.15 35.53
C ALA A 164 -29.14 -29.84 35.41
N GLU A 165 -28.26 -30.84 35.47
CA GLU A 165 -26.80 -30.63 35.50
C GLU A 165 -26.06 -30.85 34.16
N TYR A 166 -26.76 -31.22 33.08
CA TYR A 166 -26.11 -31.42 31.77
C TYR A 166 -26.22 -30.19 30.83
N SER A 167 -26.73 -29.06 31.34
CA SER A 167 -27.05 -27.87 30.52
C SER A 167 -26.07 -26.71 30.71
N GLN A 168 -24.95 -26.90 31.42
CA GLN A 168 -24.03 -25.81 31.77
C GLN A 168 -22.59 -25.96 31.20
N ASP A 169 -22.21 -27.13 30.70
CA ASP A 169 -20.83 -27.38 30.23
C ASP A 169 -20.57 -27.11 28.73
N ILE A 170 -21.54 -26.59 27.97
CA ILE A 170 -21.33 -26.23 26.54
C ILE A 170 -21.19 -24.71 26.32
N MET A 171 -21.40 -23.89 27.36
CA MET A 171 -21.34 -22.42 27.23
C MET A 171 -20.08 -21.76 27.82
N ASP A 172 -19.05 -22.54 28.21
CA ASP A 172 -17.79 -21.99 28.75
C ASP A 172 -16.53 -22.27 27.90
N ASP A 173 -16.63 -22.99 26.78
CA ASP A 173 -15.44 -23.39 25.99
C ASP A 173 -15.15 -22.47 24.76
N LEU A 174 -15.68 -21.25 24.76
CA LEU A 174 -15.44 -20.25 23.70
C LEU A 174 -14.57 -19.07 24.12
N THR A 175 -14.02 -19.07 25.33
CA THR A 175 -13.12 -18.00 25.80
C THR A 175 -11.98 -18.53 26.66
N SER A 176 -11.00 -19.20 26.05
CA SER A 176 -9.57 -18.98 26.34
C SER A 176 -8.73 -19.95 25.52
N MET A 177 -7.68 -19.45 24.84
CA MET A 177 -6.30 -19.89 25.04
C MET A 177 -5.35 -19.32 23.98
N SER A 178 -4.24 -18.84 24.50
CA SER A 178 -3.06 -18.25 23.87
C SER A 178 -2.27 -19.20 22.96
N PRO A 179 -1.49 -18.68 21.99
CA PRO A 179 -0.64 -19.50 21.14
C PRO A 179 0.74 -19.72 21.77
N ALA A 180 0.98 -20.90 22.33
CA ALA A 180 2.33 -21.34 22.63
C ALA A 180 2.44 -22.88 22.51
N SER A 181 3.59 -23.33 22.00
CA SER A 181 4.05 -24.72 21.85
C SER A 181 3.59 -25.50 20.60
N PHE A 182 4.24 -25.20 19.47
CA PHE A 182 4.36 -26.14 18.35
C PHE A 182 5.83 -26.55 18.20
N MET A 183 6.24 -27.62 18.87
CA MET A 183 7.47 -28.37 18.56
C MET A 183 7.33 -29.82 19.03
N ARG A 184 7.09 -30.74 18.09
CA ARG A 184 7.86 -31.98 17.85
C ARG A 184 7.02 -32.99 17.05
N SER A 185 7.58 -33.39 15.91
CA SER A 185 7.22 -34.59 15.15
C SER A 185 7.65 -35.86 15.93
N PRO A 186 7.19 -37.09 15.57
CA PRO A 186 7.68 -37.76 14.37
C PRO A 186 6.66 -38.59 13.55
N SER A 187 7.14 -38.96 12.38
CA SER A 187 6.55 -39.66 11.24
C SER A 187 6.02 -41.08 11.48
N ILE A 188 4.92 -41.44 10.80
CA ILE A 188 4.66 -42.81 10.33
C ILE A 188 4.05 -42.77 8.91
N ARG A 189 4.68 -43.52 7.98
CA ARG A 189 4.21 -43.83 6.62
C ARG A 189 3.33 -45.09 6.66
N HIS A 190 2.17 -45.09 5.98
CA HIS A 190 1.91 -45.96 4.81
C HIS A 190 0.50 -45.79 4.21
N SER A 191 0.46 -45.92 2.88
CA SER A 191 -0.58 -46.60 2.09
C SER A 191 -1.98 -45.97 1.91
N GLY A 192 -2.12 -45.18 0.83
CA GLY A 192 -2.90 -45.62 -0.34
C GLY A 192 -4.41 -45.80 -0.20
N ARG A 193 -5.19 -44.74 -0.46
CA ARG A 193 -6.41 -44.83 -1.30
C ARG A 193 -6.80 -43.44 -1.81
N ARG A 194 -6.74 -43.26 -3.13
CA ARG A 194 -7.26 -42.06 -3.82
C ARG A 194 -8.76 -41.93 -3.55
N ARG A 195 -9.14 -40.94 -2.74
CA ARG A 195 -10.48 -40.36 -2.75
C ARG A 195 -10.33 -38.88 -3.13
N ARG A 196 -10.85 -38.53 -4.31
CA ARG A 196 -11.12 -37.14 -4.68
C ARG A 196 -12.23 -36.64 -3.76
N THR A 197 -11.89 -35.87 -2.74
CA THR A 197 -12.84 -35.04 -2.01
C THR A 197 -12.56 -33.59 -2.40
N SER A 198 -13.49 -33.00 -3.15
CA SER A 198 -13.55 -31.57 -3.39
C SER A 198 -14.01 -30.88 -2.10
N SER A 199 -13.07 -30.60 -1.19
CA SER A 199 -13.30 -29.67 -0.09
C SER A 199 -12.87 -28.27 -0.52
N VAL A 200 -13.76 -27.56 -1.20
CA VAL A 200 -13.70 -26.08 -1.24
C VAL A 200 -14.11 -25.60 0.15
N ARG A 201 -13.17 -25.69 1.11
CA ARG A 201 -13.32 -25.05 2.42
C ARG A 201 -12.94 -23.58 2.25
N SER A 202 -13.98 -22.77 2.13
CA SER A 202 -14.12 -21.41 2.66
C SER A 202 -12.80 -20.63 2.87
N ALA A 203 -12.36 -19.94 1.82
CA ALA A 203 -11.48 -18.77 1.95
C ALA A 203 -12.33 -17.51 2.22
N LYS A 204 -13.18 -17.56 3.26
CA LYS A 204 -13.86 -16.39 3.82
C LYS A 204 -13.20 -16.04 5.16
N SER A 205 -12.00 -15.46 5.11
CA SER A 205 -11.57 -14.50 6.12
C SER A 205 -10.40 -13.67 5.57
N PHE A 206 -10.54 -12.36 5.71
CA PHE A 206 -9.52 -11.32 5.48
C PHE A 206 -9.05 -11.07 4.04
N ALA A 207 -9.97 -10.57 3.23
CA ALA A 207 -9.65 -9.50 2.30
C ALA A 207 -10.74 -8.42 2.43
N SER A 208 -10.67 -7.65 3.52
CA SER A 208 -11.18 -6.28 3.48
C SER A 208 -10.51 -5.61 2.29
N PRO A 209 -11.23 -4.85 1.45
CA PRO A 209 -10.56 -4.08 0.40
C PRO A 209 -9.49 -3.26 1.11
N VAL A 210 -8.24 -3.40 0.69
CA VAL A 210 -7.23 -2.39 0.98
C VAL A 210 -7.77 -1.17 0.25
N GLU A 211 -8.53 -0.35 0.97
CA GLU A 211 -8.64 1.06 0.64
C GLU A 211 -7.19 1.53 0.53
N ILE A 212 -6.76 1.76 -0.71
CA ILE A 212 -5.68 2.70 -0.95
C ILE A 212 -6.34 4.06 -0.70
N GLU A 213 -6.74 4.32 0.55
CA GLU A 213 -6.75 5.66 1.06
C GLU A 213 -5.28 6.04 1.00
N VAL A 214 -4.93 6.83 -0.01
CA VAL A 214 -3.83 7.76 0.12
C VAL A 214 -4.11 8.44 1.45
N GLU A 215 -3.31 8.13 2.46
CA GLU A 215 -3.37 8.78 3.77
C GLU A 215 -3.69 10.25 3.48
N GLU A 216 -4.85 10.74 3.93
CA GLU A 216 -4.96 12.16 4.18
C GLU A 216 -3.71 12.46 5.02
N GLU A 217 -2.75 13.18 4.43
CA GLU A 217 -1.59 13.66 5.15
C GLU A 217 -2.19 14.48 6.29
N ASP A 218 -2.34 13.87 7.47
CA ASP A 218 -2.47 14.63 8.70
C ASP A 218 -1.29 15.62 8.61
N ASP A 219 -1.59 16.91 8.71
CA ASP A 219 -0.63 18.02 8.71
C ASP A 219 0.29 17.86 9.94
N PHE A 220 1.16 16.86 9.91
CA PHE A 220 2.18 16.67 10.92
C PHE A 220 3.20 17.78 10.71
N GLU A 221 3.39 18.61 11.74
CA GLU A 221 4.41 19.65 11.71
C GLU A 221 5.76 19.04 11.27
N PRO A 222 6.45 19.68 10.30
CA PRO A 222 7.70 19.15 9.80
C PRO A 222 8.73 19.09 10.92
N VAL A 223 9.15 17.88 11.28
CA VAL A 223 10.15 17.67 12.32
C VAL A 223 11.51 18.24 11.87
N SER A 224 12.13 18.99 12.76
CA SER A 224 13.48 19.50 12.54
C SER A 224 14.47 18.35 12.45
N THR A 225 15.40 18.45 11.50
CA THR A 225 16.47 17.47 11.25
C THR A 225 17.34 17.24 12.48
N TRP A 226 17.47 18.28 13.30
CA TRP A 226 18.18 18.24 14.57
C TRP A 226 17.50 17.34 15.60
N GLU A 227 16.16 17.30 15.66
CA GLU A 227 15.45 16.41 16.58
C GLU A 227 15.71 14.93 16.24
N ILE A 228 15.74 14.60 14.94
CA ILE A 228 16.09 13.26 14.45
C ILE A 228 17.54 12.91 14.83
N LEU A 229 18.47 13.84 14.62
CA LEU A 229 19.88 13.63 14.96
C LEU A 229 20.10 13.49 16.48
N LYS A 230 19.35 14.25 17.30
CA LYS A 230 19.44 14.21 18.76
C LYS A 230 19.06 12.85 19.34
N MET A 231 18.13 12.12 18.71
CA MET A 231 17.79 10.74 19.08
C MET A 231 18.95 9.75 18.86
N ASN A 232 19.85 10.07 17.93
CA ASN A 232 21.03 9.28 17.56
C ASN A 232 22.29 9.71 18.34
N SER A 233 22.15 10.56 19.37
CA SER A 233 23.27 11.13 20.14
C SER A 233 24.06 10.08 20.94
N ARG A 234 23.45 8.95 21.30
CA ARG A 234 24.12 7.86 22.01
C ARG A 234 25.16 7.15 21.14
N GLU A 235 25.00 7.20 19.82
CA GLU A 235 25.87 6.61 18.82
C GLU A 235 26.85 7.63 18.19
N TRP A 236 27.07 8.78 18.84
CA TRP A 236 27.93 9.84 18.31
C TRP A 236 29.35 9.40 17.90
N PRO A 237 30.03 8.41 18.56
CA PRO A 237 31.35 8.00 18.11
C PRO A 237 31.32 7.32 16.73
N LEU A 238 30.26 6.57 16.45
CA LEU A 238 30.04 5.92 15.15
C LEU A 238 29.78 6.98 14.08
N ILE A 239 28.99 8.00 14.39
CA ILE A 239 28.71 9.10 13.45
C ILE A 239 30.00 9.87 13.14
N VAL A 240 30.80 10.20 14.15
CA VAL A 240 32.08 10.92 13.94
C VAL A 240 33.05 10.07 13.12
N GLY A 241 33.20 8.78 13.44
CA GLY A 241 34.02 7.86 12.64
C GLY A 241 33.53 7.74 11.18
N GLY A 242 32.21 7.70 10.98
CA GLY A 242 31.59 7.69 9.65
C GLY A 242 31.84 8.98 8.87
N VAL A 243 31.74 10.15 9.52
CA VAL A 243 32.01 11.46 8.92
C VAL A 243 33.49 11.58 8.52
N LEU A 244 34.42 11.13 9.36
CA LEU A 244 35.84 11.08 9.01
C LEU A 244 36.09 10.18 7.81
N GLY A 245 35.49 8.99 7.78
CA GLY A 245 35.57 8.08 6.63
C GLY A 245 35.00 8.70 5.36
N ALA A 246 33.86 9.39 5.45
CA ALA A 246 33.25 10.11 4.34
C ALA A 246 34.11 11.26 3.83
N ALA A 247 34.77 12.00 4.72
CA ALA A 247 35.68 13.07 4.35
C ALA A 247 36.93 12.55 3.63
N ILE A 248 37.53 11.46 4.13
CA ILE A 248 38.68 10.82 3.48
C ILE A 248 38.28 10.28 2.11
N GLN A 249 37.18 9.54 2.04
CA GLN A 249 36.64 9.03 0.78
C GLN A 249 36.30 10.15 -0.22
N GLY A 250 35.78 11.27 0.28
CA GLY A 250 35.50 12.46 -0.52
C GLY A 250 36.77 13.11 -1.07
N SER A 251 37.88 13.03 -0.31
CA SER A 251 39.20 13.54 -0.68
C SER A 251 39.92 12.66 -1.69
N THR A 252 39.62 11.36 -1.73
CA THR A 252 40.21 10.42 -2.70
C THR A 252 39.96 10.87 -4.14
N THR A 253 38.77 11.40 -4.43
CA THR A 253 38.37 11.75 -5.81
C THR A 253 39.18 12.94 -6.39
N PRO A 254 39.38 14.05 -5.66
CA PRO A 254 40.26 15.12 -6.12
C PRO A 254 41.75 14.74 -6.07
N ILE A 255 42.17 13.91 -5.11
CA ILE A 255 43.56 13.39 -5.09
C ILE A 255 43.83 12.55 -6.34
N TYR A 256 42.88 11.71 -6.75
CA TYR A 256 42.96 10.96 -8.01
C TYR A 256 43.16 11.90 -9.20
N ALA A 257 42.40 12.99 -9.29
CA ALA A 257 42.56 13.98 -10.36
C ALA A 257 43.95 14.64 -10.38
N VAL A 258 44.52 14.92 -9.21
CA VAL A 258 45.88 15.46 -9.10
C VAL A 258 46.92 14.46 -9.60
N LEU A 259 46.89 13.22 -9.08
CA LEU A 259 47.81 12.16 -9.52
C LEU A 259 47.68 11.87 -11.02
N PHE A 260 46.45 11.93 -11.54
CA PHE A 260 46.18 11.73 -12.95
C PHE A 260 46.80 12.84 -13.80
N GLY A 261 46.70 14.09 -13.35
CA GLY A 261 47.40 15.20 -13.99
C GLY A 261 48.92 15.06 -13.98
N GLU A 262 49.52 14.58 -12.87
CA GLU A 262 50.98 14.33 -12.81
C GLU A 262 51.41 13.26 -13.81
N VAL A 263 50.64 12.16 -13.95
CA VAL A 263 50.93 11.14 -14.97
C VAL A 263 50.88 11.71 -16.38
N PHE A 264 50.00 12.68 -16.64
CA PHE A 264 50.08 13.39 -17.92
C PHE A 264 51.37 14.19 -18.03
N GLY A 265 51.78 14.92 -16.98
CA GLY A 265 53.04 15.66 -16.90
C GLY A 265 54.28 14.82 -17.22
N THR A 266 54.36 13.60 -16.69
CA THR A 266 55.51 12.70 -16.92
C THR A 266 55.65 12.30 -18.39
N LEU A 267 54.54 12.24 -19.14
CA LEU A 267 54.56 11.93 -20.58
C LEU A 267 55.19 13.04 -21.45
N SER A 268 55.43 14.23 -20.90
CA SER A 268 56.21 15.28 -21.60
C SER A 268 57.71 15.24 -21.36
N LEU A 269 58.19 14.40 -20.44
CA LEU A 269 59.62 14.28 -20.18
C LEU A 269 60.31 13.65 -21.39
N THR A 270 61.46 14.22 -21.78
CA THR A 270 62.25 13.75 -22.91
C THR A 270 63.21 12.61 -22.57
N ASP A 271 63.48 12.36 -21.29
CA ASP A 271 64.31 11.25 -20.82
C ASP A 271 63.45 10.04 -20.43
N ASP A 272 63.60 8.93 -21.17
CA ASP A 272 62.86 7.69 -20.96
C ASP A 272 63.13 7.04 -19.59
N ALA A 273 64.35 7.23 -19.04
CA ALA A 273 64.71 6.63 -17.75
C ALA A 273 64.01 7.36 -16.59
N GLU A 274 64.04 8.70 -16.63
CA GLU A 274 63.38 9.57 -15.65
C GLU A 274 61.85 9.42 -15.72
N ALA A 275 61.28 9.42 -16.93
CA ALA A 275 59.85 9.21 -17.15
C ALA A 275 59.36 7.87 -16.57
N ARG A 276 60.17 6.81 -16.66
CA ARG A 276 59.82 5.49 -16.12
C ARG A 276 59.90 5.44 -14.60
N GLU A 277 60.85 6.14 -13.98
CA GLU A 277 60.94 6.25 -12.53
C GLU A 277 59.73 7.00 -11.96
N GLU A 278 59.39 8.16 -12.52
CA GLU A 278 58.23 8.94 -12.07
C GLU A 278 56.90 8.21 -12.33
N ALA A 279 56.74 7.56 -13.49
CA ALA A 279 55.55 6.77 -13.78
C ALA A 279 55.35 5.63 -12.76
N ASN A 280 56.43 4.93 -12.37
CA ASN A 280 56.36 3.89 -11.34
C ASN A 280 55.98 4.48 -9.96
N PHE A 281 56.51 5.66 -9.62
CA PHE A 281 56.16 6.36 -8.38
C PHE A 281 54.66 6.71 -8.34
N TYR A 282 54.13 7.32 -9.40
CA TYR A 282 52.71 7.68 -9.47
C TYR A 282 51.80 6.44 -9.54
N ALA A 283 52.20 5.37 -10.21
CA ALA A 283 51.48 4.10 -10.22
C ALA A 283 51.35 3.51 -8.80
N LEU A 284 52.42 3.58 -7.99
CA LEU A 284 52.41 3.15 -6.59
C LEU A 284 51.52 4.07 -5.72
N MET A 285 51.54 5.38 -5.98
CA MET A 285 50.62 6.33 -5.33
C MET A 285 49.14 6.03 -5.63
N PHE A 286 48.79 5.66 -6.86
CA PHE A 286 47.42 5.22 -7.19
C PHE A 286 47.01 3.98 -6.41
N LEU A 287 47.92 3.02 -6.23
CA LEU A 287 47.66 1.83 -5.42
C LEU A 287 47.38 2.21 -3.95
N ILE A 288 48.20 3.10 -3.37
CA ILE A 288 48.00 3.60 -2.00
C ILE A 288 46.64 4.31 -1.86
N VAL A 289 46.32 5.22 -2.78
CA VAL A 289 45.04 5.93 -2.80
C VAL A 289 43.87 4.95 -2.92
N GLY A 290 43.99 3.91 -3.75
CA GLY A 290 42.99 2.86 -3.88
C GLY A 290 42.77 2.06 -2.59
N ILE A 291 43.84 1.70 -1.87
CA ILE A 291 43.75 1.03 -0.57
C ILE A 291 43.09 1.94 0.46
N VAL A 292 43.50 3.21 0.53
CA VAL A 292 42.91 4.20 1.45
C VAL A 292 41.43 4.41 1.14
N ALA A 293 41.05 4.47 -0.14
CA ALA A 293 39.66 4.58 -0.58
C ALA A 293 38.83 3.36 -0.14
N ALA A 294 39.35 2.15 -0.35
CA ALA A 294 38.66 0.92 0.03
C ALA A 294 38.41 0.87 1.56
N ILE A 295 39.42 1.20 2.35
CA ILE A 295 39.32 1.25 3.82
C ILE A 295 38.32 2.34 4.25
N SER A 296 38.41 3.53 3.65
CA SER A 296 37.55 4.66 4.00
C SER A 296 36.09 4.42 3.62
N MET A 297 35.83 3.86 2.44
CA MET A 297 34.50 3.46 2.00
C MET A 297 33.90 2.40 2.91
N PHE A 298 34.68 1.38 3.29
CA PHE A 298 34.25 0.36 4.24
C PHE A 298 33.93 0.97 5.61
N MET A 299 34.83 1.81 6.15
CA MET A 299 34.64 2.47 7.44
C MET A 299 33.39 3.36 7.44
N GLN A 300 33.22 4.20 6.43
CA GLN A 300 32.03 5.05 6.28
C GLN A 300 30.75 4.20 6.21
N ALA A 301 30.72 3.20 5.33
CA ALA A 301 29.53 2.37 5.13
C ALA A 301 29.16 1.60 6.40
N TYR A 302 30.14 0.99 7.06
CA TYR A 302 29.93 0.20 8.28
C TYR A 302 29.44 1.07 9.44
N MET A 303 30.11 2.19 9.72
CA MET A 303 29.78 3.04 10.86
C MET A 303 28.40 3.69 10.75
N PHE A 304 28.06 4.23 9.58
CA PHE A 304 26.73 4.80 9.35
C PHE A 304 25.63 3.74 9.33
N SER A 305 25.90 2.54 8.82
CA SER A 305 24.90 1.46 8.83
C SER A 305 24.63 0.97 10.25
N LEU A 306 25.66 0.80 11.07
CA LEU A 306 25.51 0.38 12.46
C LEU A 306 24.74 1.42 13.29
N SER A 307 25.07 2.71 13.11
CA SER A 307 24.34 3.81 13.76
C SER A 307 22.87 3.85 13.32
N GLY A 308 22.58 3.67 12.03
CA GLY A 308 21.21 3.62 11.50
C GLY A 308 20.38 2.47 12.08
N GLU A 309 20.97 1.27 12.19
CA GLU A 309 20.32 0.10 12.79
C GLU A 309 20.07 0.27 14.29
N ALA A 310 21.05 0.81 15.02
CA ALA A 310 20.91 1.09 16.45
C ALA A 310 19.76 2.08 16.72
N LEU A 311 19.68 3.16 15.93
CA LEU A 311 18.57 4.12 16.01
C LEU A 311 17.23 3.46 15.67
N THR A 312 17.18 2.64 14.64
CA THR A 312 15.95 1.95 14.20
C THR A 312 15.41 1.02 15.28
N SER A 313 16.30 0.22 15.88
CA SER A 313 15.96 -0.66 17.00
C SER A 313 15.42 0.14 18.19
N ARG A 314 16.03 1.29 18.51
CA ARG A 314 15.56 2.20 19.56
C ARG A 314 14.20 2.79 19.24
N LEU A 315 14.01 3.32 18.04
CA LEU A 315 12.75 3.91 17.60
C LEU A 315 11.64 2.86 17.66
N ARG A 316 11.88 1.62 17.20
CA ARG A 316 10.89 0.53 17.32
C ARG A 316 10.49 0.26 18.76
N LYS A 317 11.46 0.15 19.68
CA LYS A 317 11.18 -0.09 21.10
C LYS A 317 10.38 1.06 21.74
N LEU A 318 10.79 2.32 21.50
CA LEU A 318 10.13 3.50 22.05
C LEU A 318 8.72 3.69 21.46
N THR A 319 8.59 3.51 20.15
CA THR A 319 7.32 3.65 19.45
C THR A 319 6.35 2.57 19.92
N PHE A 320 6.78 1.31 20.00
CA PHE A 320 5.94 0.23 20.52
C PHE A 320 5.52 0.47 21.98
N ALA A 321 6.46 0.87 22.85
CA ALA A 321 6.13 1.22 24.24
C ALA A 321 5.15 2.40 24.34
N SER A 322 5.26 3.40 23.45
CA SER A 322 4.35 4.54 23.38
C SER A 322 2.97 4.17 22.82
N MET A 323 2.90 3.24 21.85
CA MET A 323 1.64 2.69 21.33
C MET A 323 0.85 2.00 22.45
N LEU A 324 1.51 1.17 23.26
CA LEU A 324 0.85 0.44 24.36
C LEU A 324 0.34 1.34 25.49
N LYS A 325 0.79 2.59 25.57
CA LYS A 325 0.32 3.56 26.57
C LYS A 325 -0.94 4.31 26.14
N GLN A 326 -1.38 4.19 24.89
CA GLN A 326 -2.53 4.93 24.39
C GLN A 326 -3.85 4.36 24.93
N GLU A 327 -4.86 5.22 25.06
CA GLU A 327 -6.22 4.82 25.43
C GLU A 327 -6.94 4.00 24.34
N MET A 328 -7.95 3.20 24.72
CA MET A 328 -8.70 2.36 23.77
C MET A 328 -9.38 3.18 22.66
N GLY A 329 -9.87 4.39 22.96
CA GLY A 329 -10.46 5.26 21.94
C GLY A 329 -9.48 5.67 20.82
N TRP A 330 -8.16 5.56 21.04
CA TRP A 330 -7.18 5.74 19.97
C TRP A 330 -7.09 4.52 19.05
N PHE A 331 -7.21 3.31 19.60
CA PHE A 331 -7.23 2.05 18.86
C PHE A 331 -8.55 1.84 18.11
N ASP A 332 -9.64 2.44 18.59
CA ASP A 332 -10.96 2.38 17.94
C ASP A 332 -11.02 3.24 16.65
N SER A 333 -10.03 4.09 16.40
CA SER A 333 -9.93 4.87 15.15
C SER A 333 -9.50 3.97 13.98
N GLU A 334 -10.22 4.03 12.86
CA GLU A 334 -9.89 3.27 11.64
C GLU A 334 -8.46 3.53 11.13
N LYS A 335 -7.94 4.75 11.35
CA LYS A 335 -6.54 5.15 11.04
C LYS A 335 -5.50 4.33 11.79
N ASN A 336 -5.84 3.81 12.97
CA ASN A 336 -4.96 3.05 13.84
C ASN A 336 -5.31 1.55 13.86
N SER A 337 -5.80 1.04 12.73
CA SER A 337 -5.96 -0.40 12.56
C SER A 337 -4.65 -1.15 12.84
N VAL A 338 -4.77 -2.39 13.33
CA VAL A 338 -3.60 -3.22 13.68
C VAL A 338 -2.61 -3.33 12.52
N GLY A 339 -3.11 -3.47 11.28
CA GLY A 339 -2.29 -3.50 10.07
C GLY A 339 -1.52 -2.21 9.84
N ALA A 340 -2.18 -1.04 9.98
CA ALA A 340 -1.54 0.26 9.84
C ALA A 340 -0.46 0.48 10.92
N LEU A 341 -0.73 0.10 12.17
CA LEU A 341 0.24 0.21 13.27
C LEU A 341 1.46 -0.69 13.07
N CYS A 342 1.27 -1.94 12.63
CA CYS A 342 2.38 -2.83 12.28
C CYS A 342 3.20 -2.30 11.10
N SER A 343 2.53 -1.71 10.10
CA SER A 343 3.20 -1.05 8.96
C SER A 343 4.04 0.14 9.41
N ARG A 344 3.52 1.01 10.27
CA ARG A 344 4.27 2.13 10.87
C ARG A 344 5.49 1.65 11.66
N LEU A 345 5.32 0.64 12.51
CA LEU A 345 6.40 0.09 13.34
C LEU A 345 7.53 -0.56 12.50
N SER A 346 7.17 -1.23 11.40
CA SER A 346 8.14 -1.88 10.52
C SER A 346 8.76 -0.89 9.52
N GLY A 347 7.91 -0.24 8.72
CA GLY A 347 8.23 0.58 7.57
C GLY A 347 8.70 1.99 7.94
N ASP A 348 7.91 2.77 8.69
CA ASP A 348 8.27 4.16 9.02
C ASP A 348 9.54 4.21 9.88
N ALA A 349 9.67 3.30 10.86
CA ALA A 349 10.86 3.24 11.69
C ALA A 349 12.14 2.93 10.89
N SER A 350 12.05 2.10 9.85
CA SER A 350 13.17 1.83 8.94
C SER A 350 13.41 2.99 7.97
N ALA A 351 12.35 3.66 7.49
CA ALA A 351 12.47 4.83 6.62
C ALA A 351 13.24 5.99 7.26
N VAL A 352 13.22 6.13 8.59
CA VAL A 352 14.04 7.14 9.31
C VAL A 352 15.54 6.95 9.06
N GLN A 353 16.03 5.73 8.77
CA GLN A 353 17.43 5.51 8.38
C GLN A 353 17.83 6.27 7.11
N GLY A 354 16.87 6.65 6.27
CA GLY A 354 17.12 7.51 5.11
C GLY A 354 17.68 8.88 5.49
N ALA A 355 17.44 9.35 6.72
CA ALA A 355 17.92 10.63 7.24
C ALA A 355 19.16 10.54 8.15
N THR A 356 19.56 9.35 8.61
CA THR A 356 20.65 9.17 9.59
C THR A 356 21.68 8.08 9.23
N GLY A 357 21.38 7.23 8.24
CA GLY A 357 22.22 6.11 7.82
C GLY A 357 23.26 6.46 6.75
N SER A 358 23.64 5.46 5.93
CA SER A 358 24.74 5.56 4.94
C SER A 358 24.59 6.71 3.93
N ARG A 359 23.36 7.16 3.66
CA ARG A 359 23.05 8.27 2.76
C ARG A 359 23.60 9.60 3.26
N VAL A 360 23.61 9.83 4.57
CA VAL A 360 24.23 11.03 5.16
C VAL A 360 25.72 11.05 4.87
N GLY A 361 26.37 9.88 4.96
CA GLY A 361 27.76 9.73 4.57
C GLY A 361 28.01 10.15 3.12
N THR A 362 27.15 9.75 2.17
CA THR A 362 27.31 10.16 0.76
C THR A 362 27.13 11.68 0.57
N ILE A 363 26.27 12.33 1.36
CA ILE A 363 26.13 13.80 1.33
C ILE A 363 27.41 14.47 1.85
N VAL A 364 27.94 14.00 2.98
CA VAL A 364 29.19 14.51 3.55
C VAL A 364 30.35 14.31 2.57
N GLN A 365 30.45 13.13 1.96
CA GLN A 365 31.42 12.82 0.91
C GLN A 365 31.29 13.80 -0.25
N ALA A 366 30.08 14.03 -0.76
CA ALA A 366 29.86 14.95 -1.88
C ALA A 366 30.25 16.40 -1.55
N ILE A 367 29.96 16.87 -0.33
CA ILE A 367 30.38 18.21 0.13
C ILE A 367 31.91 18.29 0.24
N ALA A 368 32.55 17.27 0.81
CA ALA A 368 34.01 17.20 0.93
C ALA A 368 34.68 17.18 -0.45
N THR A 369 34.18 16.35 -1.37
CA THR A 369 34.68 16.28 -2.74
C THR A 369 34.52 17.61 -3.46
N LEU A 370 33.33 18.22 -3.44
CA LEU A 370 33.10 19.50 -4.11
C LEU A 370 33.97 20.62 -3.53
N GLY A 371 34.08 20.70 -2.21
CA GLY A 371 34.92 21.70 -1.54
C GLY A 371 36.39 21.58 -1.93
N LEU A 372 36.92 20.35 -1.91
CA LEU A 372 38.30 20.09 -2.30
C LEU A 372 38.55 20.27 -3.80
N SER A 373 37.62 19.84 -4.66
CA SER A 373 37.72 20.05 -6.12
C SER A 373 37.79 21.54 -6.47
N ILE A 374 36.95 22.38 -5.86
CA ILE A 374 36.99 23.84 -6.07
C ILE A 374 38.29 24.43 -5.51
N GLY A 375 38.67 24.03 -4.28
CA GLY A 375 39.89 24.51 -3.64
C GLY A 375 41.15 24.20 -4.46
N LEU A 376 41.29 22.96 -4.93
CA LEU A 376 42.40 22.55 -5.80
C LEU A 376 42.36 23.25 -7.16
N SER A 377 41.16 23.44 -7.73
CA SER A 377 41.01 24.16 -8.99
C SER A 377 41.53 25.60 -8.89
N LEU A 378 41.15 26.32 -7.84
CA LEU A 378 41.61 27.69 -7.59
C LEU A 378 43.09 27.77 -7.20
N TYR A 379 43.62 26.72 -6.56
CA TYR A 379 45.03 26.64 -6.15
C TYR A 379 45.98 26.44 -7.35
N TYR A 380 45.69 25.48 -8.23
CA TYR A 380 46.56 25.20 -9.38
C TYR A 380 46.48 26.26 -10.46
N ASP A 381 45.27 26.73 -10.80
CA ASP A 381 45.10 27.88 -11.66
C ASP A 381 43.77 28.59 -11.41
N TRP A 382 43.86 29.79 -10.84
CA TRP A 382 42.68 30.60 -10.52
C TRP A 382 41.87 31.02 -11.77
N ARG A 383 42.48 31.10 -12.96
CA ARG A 383 41.77 31.51 -14.19
C ARG A 383 40.85 30.40 -14.68
N LEU A 384 41.33 29.16 -14.70
CA LEU A 384 40.52 27.96 -14.98
C LEU A 384 39.48 27.69 -13.89
N GLY A 385 39.84 27.91 -12.62
CA GLY A 385 38.90 27.84 -11.50
C GLY A 385 37.75 28.85 -11.59
N LEU A 386 38.00 30.07 -12.09
CA LEU A 386 36.94 31.05 -12.31
C LEU A 386 35.98 30.65 -13.45
N ILE A 387 36.48 29.98 -14.49
CA ILE A 387 35.64 29.46 -15.58
C ILE A 387 34.74 28.33 -15.08
N CYS A 388 35.23 27.48 -14.18
CA CYS A 388 34.45 26.35 -13.68
C CYS A 388 33.38 26.76 -12.66
N THR A 389 33.64 27.82 -11.88
CA THR A 389 32.75 28.35 -10.84
C THR A 389 31.29 28.55 -11.29
N PRO A 390 30.97 29.19 -12.44
CA PRO A 390 29.58 29.35 -12.89
C PRO A 390 28.89 28.06 -13.32
N PHE A 391 29.61 27.03 -13.75
CA PHE A 391 29.03 25.74 -14.13
C PHE A 391 28.54 24.92 -12.94
N ILE A 392 29.08 25.15 -11.74
CA ILE A 392 28.68 24.47 -10.50
C ILE A 392 27.22 24.81 -10.09
N PRO A 393 26.84 26.09 -9.85
CA PRO A 393 25.47 26.44 -9.53
C PRO A 393 24.52 26.10 -10.68
N LEU A 394 24.97 26.20 -11.94
CA LEU A 394 24.17 25.84 -13.10
C LEU A 394 23.85 24.34 -13.13
N THR A 395 24.83 23.47 -12.82
CA THR A 395 24.63 22.03 -12.66
C THR A 395 23.73 21.72 -11.47
N LEU A 396 23.92 22.40 -10.33
CA LEU A 396 23.06 22.26 -9.15
C LEU A 396 21.59 22.59 -9.46
N VAL A 397 21.34 23.71 -10.15
CA VAL A 397 20.00 24.13 -10.56
C VAL A 397 19.39 23.12 -11.55
N ALA A 398 20.16 22.62 -12.51
CA ALA A 398 19.70 21.63 -13.47
C ALA A 398 19.26 20.32 -12.79
N VAL A 399 20.09 19.79 -11.88
CA VAL A 399 19.78 18.56 -11.13
C VAL A 399 18.63 18.79 -10.15
N TYR A 400 18.56 19.96 -9.50
CA TYR A 400 17.43 20.33 -8.63
C TYR A 400 16.11 20.37 -9.40
N LEU A 401 16.09 21.03 -10.56
CA LEU A 401 14.91 21.12 -11.42
C LEU A 401 14.46 19.73 -11.88
N GLN A 402 15.41 18.88 -12.31
CA GLN A 402 15.15 17.48 -12.66
C GLN A 402 14.52 16.71 -11.49
N SER A 403 15.07 16.84 -10.28
CA SER A 403 14.56 16.17 -9.07
C SER A 403 13.15 16.64 -8.71
N LYS A 404 12.90 17.95 -8.77
CA LYS A 404 11.58 18.56 -8.49
C LYS A 404 10.51 18.09 -9.47
N ILE A 405 10.84 18.01 -10.76
CA ILE A 405 9.93 17.50 -11.81
C ILE A 405 9.57 16.03 -11.53
N LEU A 406 10.56 15.21 -11.15
CA LEU A 406 10.34 13.79 -10.84
C LEU A 406 9.41 13.59 -9.64
N MET A 407 9.62 14.35 -8.56
CA MET A 407 8.78 14.26 -7.34
C MET A 407 7.36 14.78 -7.57
N GLY A 408 7.18 15.87 -8.32
CA GLY A 408 5.84 16.38 -8.64
C GLY A 408 5.05 15.44 -9.55
N GLN A 409 5.74 14.67 -10.40
CA GLN A 409 5.10 13.69 -11.28
C GLN A 409 4.48 12.54 -10.48
N SER A 410 5.20 11.94 -9.54
CA SER A 410 4.71 10.74 -8.82
C SER A 410 3.38 11.00 -8.08
N VAL A 411 3.25 12.16 -7.44
CA VAL A 411 2.02 12.57 -6.75
C VAL A 411 0.87 12.78 -7.73
N THR A 412 1.13 13.47 -8.84
CA THR A 412 0.07 13.72 -9.84
C THR A 412 -0.37 12.43 -10.53
N GLU A 413 0.58 11.54 -10.82
CA GLU A 413 0.33 10.24 -11.47
C GLU A 413 -0.50 9.32 -10.58
N SER A 414 -0.17 9.28 -9.27
CA SER A 414 -0.97 8.54 -8.28
C SER A 414 -2.41 9.06 -8.20
N LYS A 415 -2.61 10.38 -8.10
CA LYS A 415 -3.96 10.99 -8.10
C LYS A 415 -4.72 10.78 -9.42
N ALA A 416 -4.02 10.84 -10.56
CA ALA A 416 -4.62 10.62 -11.86
C ALA A 416 -5.08 9.16 -12.07
N LEU A 417 -4.36 8.20 -11.47
CA LEU A 417 -4.69 6.78 -11.51
C LEU A 417 -5.78 6.37 -10.50
N GLU A 418 -6.03 7.17 -9.47
CA GLU A 418 -7.03 6.88 -8.43
C GLU A 418 -8.41 6.59 -9.03
N LYS A 419 -8.85 7.39 -10.02
CA LYS A 419 -10.14 7.19 -10.70
C LYS A 419 -10.20 5.85 -11.44
N ALA A 420 -9.14 5.49 -12.15
CA ALA A 420 -9.06 4.20 -12.85
C ALA A 420 -9.02 3.04 -11.85
N GLY A 421 -8.29 3.21 -10.74
CA GLY A 421 -8.26 2.29 -9.61
C GLY A 421 -9.64 2.05 -9.02
N LYS A 422 -10.43 3.11 -8.78
CA LYS A 422 -11.79 3.00 -8.25
C LYS A 422 -12.71 2.18 -9.16
N VAL A 423 -12.67 2.42 -10.48
CA VAL A 423 -13.43 1.64 -11.47
C VAL A 423 -13.02 0.15 -11.43
N ALA A 424 -11.73 -0.13 -11.35
CA ALA A 424 -11.23 -1.50 -11.27
C ALA A 424 -11.65 -2.20 -9.97
N ILE A 425 -11.54 -1.53 -8.82
CA ILE A 425 -11.94 -2.06 -7.51
C ILE A 425 -13.44 -2.36 -7.49
N GLU A 426 -14.27 -1.47 -8.04
CA GLU A 426 -15.72 -1.67 -8.12
C GLU A 426 -16.08 -2.88 -9.00
N ALA A 427 -15.46 -2.99 -10.18
CA ALA A 427 -15.74 -4.06 -11.13
C ALA A 427 -15.28 -5.44 -10.61
N ILE A 428 -14.04 -5.53 -10.12
CA ILE A 428 -13.46 -6.78 -9.61
C ILE A 428 -14.12 -7.17 -8.29
N GLY A 429 -14.33 -6.22 -7.39
CA GLY A 429 -14.96 -6.44 -6.09
C GLY A 429 -16.41 -6.96 -6.20
N ASN A 430 -17.07 -6.74 -7.35
CA ASN A 430 -18.43 -7.20 -7.63
C ASN A 430 -18.51 -8.09 -8.89
N ILE A 431 -17.45 -8.85 -9.20
CA ILE A 431 -17.32 -9.60 -10.46
C ILE A 431 -18.51 -10.51 -10.79
N ARG A 432 -19.10 -11.18 -9.78
CA ARG A 432 -20.28 -12.03 -9.97
C ARG A 432 -21.49 -11.25 -10.49
N THR A 433 -21.66 -10.00 -10.04
CA THR A 433 -22.74 -9.10 -10.51
C THR A 433 -22.43 -8.51 -11.88
N VAL A 434 -21.17 -8.17 -12.15
CA VAL A 434 -20.78 -7.67 -13.48
C VAL A 434 -21.01 -8.74 -14.54
N ALA A 435 -20.58 -9.98 -14.27
CA ALA A 435 -20.75 -11.12 -15.15
C ALA A 435 -22.23 -11.48 -15.36
N SER A 436 -23.05 -11.46 -14.31
CA SER A 436 -24.48 -11.77 -14.43
C SER A 436 -25.26 -10.74 -15.25
N LEU A 437 -24.80 -9.49 -15.27
CA LEU A 437 -25.39 -8.42 -16.06
C LEU A 437 -24.82 -8.31 -17.47
N HIS A 438 -23.74 -9.04 -17.77
CA HIS A 438 -22.98 -8.94 -19.01
C HIS A 438 -22.51 -7.51 -19.30
N LYS A 439 -21.84 -6.90 -18.31
CA LYS A 439 -21.34 -5.52 -18.36
C LYS A 439 -19.81 -5.42 -18.32
N GLU A 440 -19.11 -6.50 -18.66
CA GLU A 440 -17.65 -6.55 -18.67
C GLU A 440 -17.06 -5.53 -19.65
N GLU A 441 -17.60 -5.44 -20.87
CA GLU A 441 -17.14 -4.50 -21.89
C GLU A 441 -17.36 -3.04 -21.49
N HIS A 442 -18.44 -2.77 -20.74
CA HIS A 442 -18.73 -1.42 -20.23
C HIS A 442 -17.65 -0.96 -19.25
N PHE A 443 -17.32 -1.79 -18.25
CA PHE A 443 -16.26 -1.47 -17.29
C PHE A 443 -14.88 -1.44 -17.95
N ALA A 444 -14.61 -2.30 -18.94
CA ALA A 444 -13.37 -2.26 -19.71
C ALA A 444 -13.22 -0.94 -20.49
N SER A 445 -14.29 -0.47 -21.13
CA SER A 445 -14.31 0.82 -21.82
C SER A 445 -14.22 2.01 -20.86
N GLU A 446 -14.86 1.93 -19.69
CA GLU A 446 -14.79 3.00 -18.69
C GLU A 446 -13.38 3.12 -18.09
N TYR A 447 -12.74 1.98 -17.81
CA TYR A 447 -11.36 1.93 -17.35
C TYR A 447 -10.38 2.48 -18.39
N SER A 448 -10.53 2.11 -19.67
CA SER A 448 -9.68 2.65 -20.74
C SER A 448 -9.86 4.16 -20.91
N LEU A 449 -11.10 4.67 -20.79
CA LEU A 449 -11.40 6.09 -20.85
C LEU A 449 -10.83 6.85 -19.64
N ALA A 450 -10.88 6.25 -18.45
CA ALA A 450 -10.24 6.80 -17.25
C ALA A 450 -8.72 6.89 -17.38
N LEU A 451 -8.08 5.98 -18.13
CA LEU A 451 -6.64 5.98 -18.39
C LEU A 451 -6.17 6.98 -19.47
N LEU A 452 -7.06 7.45 -20.35
CA LEU A 452 -6.69 8.38 -21.43
C LEU A 452 -6.07 9.68 -20.89
N LYS A 453 -6.66 10.25 -19.83
CA LYS A 453 -6.17 11.50 -19.25
C LYS A 453 -4.77 11.34 -18.60
N PRO A 454 -4.53 10.34 -17.70
CA PRO A 454 -3.19 10.03 -17.21
C PRO A 454 -2.17 9.81 -18.34
N HIS A 455 -2.57 9.11 -19.39
CA HIS A 455 -1.70 8.84 -20.53
C HIS A 455 -1.28 10.13 -21.27
N GLN A 456 -2.22 11.02 -21.57
CA GLN A 456 -1.92 12.31 -22.22
C GLN A 456 -1.05 13.21 -21.33
N GLU A 457 -1.30 13.23 -20.03
CA GLU A 457 -0.47 13.99 -19.08
C GLU A 457 0.95 13.41 -18.97
N ALA A 458 1.09 12.08 -18.98
CA ALA A 458 2.37 11.40 -18.99
C ALA A 458 3.18 11.74 -20.26
N LEU A 459 2.54 11.77 -21.44
CA LEU A 459 3.19 12.18 -22.69
C LEU A 459 3.69 13.64 -22.64
N LYS A 460 2.90 14.57 -22.09
CA LYS A 460 3.35 15.97 -21.95
C LYS A 460 4.51 16.10 -20.96
N LYS A 461 4.44 15.40 -19.83
CA LYS A 461 5.47 15.43 -18.79
C LYS A 461 6.76 14.71 -19.21
N SER A 462 6.68 13.69 -20.05
CA SER A 462 7.87 12.96 -20.53
C SER A 462 8.80 13.87 -21.32
N HIS A 463 8.27 14.77 -22.16
CA HIS A 463 9.07 15.76 -22.88
C HIS A 463 9.77 16.74 -21.94
N LEU A 464 9.04 17.28 -20.95
CA LEU A 464 9.61 18.18 -19.95
C LEU A 464 10.73 17.48 -19.14
N ARG A 465 10.48 16.23 -18.72
CA ARG A 465 11.46 15.40 -18.02
C ARG A 465 12.68 15.10 -18.87
N GLY A 466 12.47 14.73 -20.14
CA GLY A 466 13.54 14.47 -21.09
C GLY A 466 14.43 15.71 -21.31
N GLY A 467 13.82 16.88 -21.47
CA GLY A 467 14.52 18.16 -21.59
C GLY A 467 15.33 18.50 -20.34
N ALA A 468 14.73 18.39 -19.15
CA ALA A 468 15.42 18.64 -17.88
C ALA A 468 16.57 17.65 -17.64
N PHE A 469 16.38 16.37 -17.96
CA PHE A 469 17.42 15.34 -17.87
C PHE A 469 18.58 15.62 -18.84
N GLY A 470 18.26 15.90 -20.10
CA GLY A 470 19.27 16.24 -21.11
C GLY A 470 20.07 17.48 -20.72
N PHE A 471 19.42 18.53 -20.22
CA PHE A 471 20.07 19.74 -19.73
C PHE A 471 21.01 19.45 -18.54
N ALA A 472 20.56 18.67 -17.56
CA ALA A 472 21.37 18.29 -16.40
C ALA A 472 22.59 17.43 -16.76
N GLN A 473 22.44 16.48 -17.68
CA GLN A 473 23.55 15.62 -18.12
C GLN A 473 24.54 16.33 -19.05
N SER A 474 24.08 17.31 -19.84
CA SER A 474 24.95 18.03 -20.77
C SER A 474 25.84 19.06 -20.08
N MET A 475 25.42 19.61 -18.94
CA MET A 475 26.12 20.72 -18.28
C MET A 475 27.58 20.40 -17.89
N PRO A 476 27.90 19.23 -17.29
CA PRO A 476 29.28 18.85 -17.02
C PRO A 476 30.15 18.74 -18.29
N PHE A 477 29.59 18.29 -19.42
CA PHE A 477 30.33 18.19 -20.68
C PHE A 477 30.61 19.57 -21.31
N PHE A 478 29.67 20.52 -21.21
CA PHE A 478 29.92 21.90 -21.65
C PHE A 478 31.00 22.58 -20.79
N ALA A 479 30.97 22.34 -19.48
CA ALA A 479 32.01 22.83 -18.57
C ALA A 479 33.38 22.23 -18.95
N TYR A 480 33.45 20.91 -19.15
CA TYR A 480 34.66 20.22 -19.59
C TYR A 480 35.21 20.78 -20.91
N GLY A 481 34.36 20.93 -21.93
CA GLY A 481 34.76 21.47 -23.23
C GLY A 481 35.27 22.91 -23.13
N SER A 482 34.63 23.74 -22.29
CA SER A 482 35.05 25.13 -22.06
C SER A 482 36.40 25.21 -21.35
N MET A 483 36.61 24.34 -20.35
CA MET A 483 37.88 24.24 -19.62
C MET A 483 39.01 23.74 -20.52
N MET A 484 38.77 22.73 -21.34
CA MET A 484 39.77 22.22 -22.29
C MET A 484 40.09 23.24 -23.39
N PHE A 485 39.09 23.96 -23.91
CA PHE A 485 39.32 24.98 -24.94
C PHE A 485 40.17 26.14 -24.41
N TYR A 486 39.79 26.72 -23.26
CA TYR A 486 40.53 27.82 -22.67
C TYR A 486 41.87 27.37 -22.08
N GLY A 487 41.92 26.18 -21.49
CA GLY A 487 43.15 25.55 -21.02
C GLY A 487 44.16 25.35 -22.17
N GLY A 488 43.70 24.85 -23.31
CA GLY A 488 44.51 24.74 -24.52
C GLY A 488 45.02 26.09 -25.02
N TYR A 489 44.18 27.14 -24.96
CA TYR A 489 44.61 28.51 -25.27
C TYR A 489 45.71 28.99 -24.32
N LEU A 490 45.57 28.78 -23.01
CA LEU A 490 46.59 29.17 -22.02
C LEU A 490 47.92 28.43 -22.20
N VAL A 491 47.86 27.15 -22.58
CA VAL A 491 49.05 26.37 -22.93
C VAL A 491 49.71 26.93 -24.20
N SER A 492 48.92 27.33 -25.20
CA SER A 492 49.45 27.92 -26.45
C SER A 492 50.22 29.24 -26.24
N VAL A 493 49.77 30.04 -25.25
CA VAL A 493 50.41 31.30 -24.85
C VAL A 493 51.57 31.05 -23.85
N LYS A 494 51.87 29.79 -23.54
CA LYS A 494 52.87 29.37 -22.53
C LYS A 494 52.63 29.98 -21.14
N ALA A 495 51.36 30.21 -20.80
CA ALA A 495 50.99 30.76 -19.50
C ALA A 495 50.89 29.68 -18.41
N ILE A 496 50.61 28.42 -18.80
CA ILE A 496 50.41 27.28 -17.91
C ILE A 496 50.90 26.01 -18.62
N ASP A 497 51.49 25.09 -17.87
CA ASP A 497 51.77 23.73 -18.32
C ASP A 497 50.47 22.91 -18.50
N TYR A 498 50.45 22.02 -19.49
CA TYR A 498 49.26 21.21 -19.79
C TYR A 498 48.85 20.29 -18.63
N GLU A 499 49.81 19.83 -17.81
CA GLU A 499 49.59 19.05 -16.59
C GLU A 499 48.57 19.72 -15.65
N ARG A 500 48.73 21.03 -15.40
CA ARG A 500 47.82 21.79 -14.53
C ARG A 500 46.42 21.91 -15.12
N VAL A 501 46.30 22.01 -16.44
CA VAL A 501 45.00 22.01 -17.13
C VAL A 501 44.26 20.70 -16.86
N PHE A 502 44.94 19.55 -16.95
CA PHE A 502 44.35 18.26 -16.65
C PHE A 502 43.98 18.11 -15.18
N LYS A 503 44.84 18.54 -14.23
CA LYS A 503 44.53 18.51 -12.79
C LYS A 503 43.23 19.24 -12.47
N VAL A 504 43.08 20.47 -12.98
CA VAL A 504 41.90 21.31 -12.72
C VAL A 504 40.65 20.74 -13.39
N THR A 505 40.78 20.27 -14.63
CA THR A 505 39.65 19.78 -15.41
C THR A 505 39.12 18.43 -14.91
N GLU A 506 40.00 17.51 -14.55
CA GLU A 506 39.62 16.21 -13.99
C GLU A 506 39.01 16.36 -12.59
N ALA A 507 39.58 17.24 -11.75
CA ALA A 507 39.04 17.52 -10.41
C ALA A 507 37.62 18.09 -10.48
N PHE A 508 37.34 18.91 -11.50
CA PHE A 508 36.02 19.48 -11.72
C PHE A 508 34.99 18.45 -12.15
N ILE A 509 35.26 17.61 -13.18
CA ILE A 509 34.27 16.63 -13.67
C ILE A 509 33.85 15.69 -12.55
N LEU A 510 34.84 15.12 -11.86
CA LEU A 510 34.58 14.14 -10.81
C LEU A 510 33.84 14.79 -9.63
N GLY A 511 34.15 16.05 -9.31
CA GLY A 511 33.41 16.84 -8.33
C GLY A 511 31.95 17.11 -8.75
N ALA A 512 31.72 17.50 -10.00
CA ALA A 512 30.39 17.75 -10.55
C ALA A 512 29.51 16.49 -10.58
N MET A 513 30.10 15.30 -10.84
CA MET A 513 29.37 14.03 -10.78
C MET A 513 28.86 13.70 -9.38
N MET A 514 29.64 14.01 -8.33
CA MET A 514 29.24 13.77 -6.94
C MET A 514 28.04 14.63 -6.49
N VAL A 515 27.92 15.85 -7.04
CA VAL A 515 26.75 16.71 -6.82
C VAL A 515 25.46 16.03 -7.28
N GLY A 516 25.50 15.39 -8.45
CA GLY A 516 24.35 14.66 -9.00
C GLY A 516 23.86 13.57 -8.06
N GLN A 517 24.79 12.82 -7.45
CA GLN A 517 24.46 11.78 -6.47
C GLN A 517 23.85 12.35 -5.20
N ALA A 518 24.38 13.47 -4.68
CA ALA A 518 23.86 14.09 -3.46
C ALA A 518 22.39 14.52 -3.62
N VAL A 519 22.04 15.15 -4.75
CA VAL A 519 20.67 15.62 -5.02
C VAL A 519 19.71 14.44 -5.28
N ALA A 520 20.22 13.33 -5.84
CA ALA A 520 19.42 12.11 -6.00
C ALA A 520 18.93 11.51 -4.67
N PHE A 521 19.49 11.91 -3.53
CA PHE A 521 19.03 11.48 -2.21
C PHE A 521 17.91 12.33 -1.60
N ALA A 522 17.60 13.49 -2.18
CA ALA A 522 16.54 14.36 -1.67
C ALA A 522 15.18 13.65 -1.46
N PRO A 523 14.72 12.74 -2.34
CA PRO A 523 13.46 12.02 -2.12
C PRO A 523 13.49 11.09 -0.90
N ASN A 524 14.59 10.37 -0.70
CA ASN A 524 14.76 9.48 0.45
C ASN A 524 14.77 10.27 1.76
N TYR A 525 15.43 11.43 1.74
CA TYR A 525 15.48 12.33 2.88
C TYR A 525 14.10 12.91 3.20
N SER A 526 13.34 13.32 2.19
CA SER A 526 11.96 13.80 2.34
C SER A 526 11.06 12.72 2.95
N LYS A 527 11.14 11.48 2.44
CA LYS A 527 10.37 10.35 2.96
C LYS A 527 10.74 10.02 4.41
N ALA A 528 12.04 10.07 4.74
CA ALA A 528 12.52 9.85 6.10
C ALA A 528 12.00 10.91 7.09
N LYS A 529 11.89 12.18 6.65
CA LYS A 529 11.29 13.25 7.46
C LYS A 529 9.82 13.04 7.74
N VAL A 530 9.04 12.62 6.74
CA VAL A 530 7.60 12.32 6.90
C VAL A 530 7.40 11.11 7.81
N ALA A 531 8.20 10.06 7.64
CA ALA A 531 8.15 8.90 8.54
C ALA A 531 8.54 9.28 9.98
N ALA A 532 9.57 10.13 10.13
CA ALA A 532 9.96 10.64 11.43
C ALA A 532 8.84 11.48 12.06
N SER A 533 8.16 12.36 11.31
CA SER A 533 7.10 13.21 11.88
C SER A 533 5.96 12.40 12.47
N LYS A 534 5.53 11.32 11.80
CA LYS A 534 4.54 10.37 12.33
C LYS A 534 5.00 9.73 13.65
N ILE A 535 6.25 9.26 13.70
CA ILE A 535 6.81 8.63 14.91
C ILE A 535 6.94 9.64 16.05
N PHE A 536 7.44 10.84 15.77
CA PHE A 536 7.59 11.88 16.79
C PHE A 536 6.24 12.41 17.29
N ALA A 537 5.25 12.54 16.42
CA ALA A 537 3.88 12.90 16.82
C ALA A 537 3.32 11.88 17.82
N LEU A 538 3.52 10.59 17.55
CA LEU A 538 3.11 9.51 18.46
C LEU A 538 3.90 9.54 19.77
N LEU A 539 5.23 9.72 19.72
CA LEU A 539 6.07 9.78 20.92
C LEU A 539 5.77 11.01 21.80
N LYS A 540 5.37 12.14 21.20
CA LYS A 540 4.99 13.38 21.91
C LYS A 540 3.53 13.34 22.39
N ARG A 541 2.68 12.47 21.84
CA ARG A 541 1.27 12.32 22.22
C ARG A 541 1.15 11.79 23.65
N LYS A 542 0.46 12.56 24.51
CA LYS A 542 0.06 12.13 25.85
C LYS A 542 -1.34 11.52 25.79
N PRO A 543 -1.56 10.32 26.32
CA PRO A 543 -2.89 9.72 26.35
C PRO A 543 -3.82 10.53 27.26
N LEU A 544 -5.12 10.48 26.97
CA LEU A 544 -6.13 11.11 27.85
C LEU A 544 -6.28 10.35 29.16
N ILE A 545 -6.05 9.03 29.13
CA ILE A 545 -6.08 8.14 30.28
C ILE A 545 -4.70 7.50 30.38
N ASP A 546 -3.89 7.94 31.35
CA ASP A 546 -2.57 7.38 31.55
C ASP A 546 -2.67 6.05 32.33
N SER A 547 -2.23 4.97 31.69
CA SER A 547 -2.17 3.62 32.27
C SER A 547 -0.93 3.39 33.14
N SER A 548 -0.05 4.39 33.29
CA SER A 548 1.16 4.28 34.08
C SER A 548 0.85 4.15 35.59
N PRO A 549 1.56 3.27 36.32
CA PRO A 549 1.34 3.06 37.75
C PRO A 549 1.60 4.37 38.53
N GLY A 550 0.53 4.96 39.08
CA GLY A 550 0.56 6.22 39.84
C GLY A 550 -0.20 7.40 39.21
N ALA A 551 -0.74 7.25 37.99
CA ALA A 551 -1.39 8.34 37.26
C ALA A 551 -2.93 8.46 37.44
N GLY A 552 -3.48 7.86 38.50
CA GLY A 552 -4.90 7.94 38.82
C GLY A 552 -5.19 8.95 39.93
N LEU A 553 -6.38 9.57 39.90
CA LEU A 553 -6.97 10.22 41.07
C LEU A 553 -7.08 9.17 42.18
N ARG A 554 -6.28 9.28 43.23
CA ARG A 554 -6.53 8.55 44.47
C ARG A 554 -7.80 9.14 45.06
N LEU A 555 -8.83 8.32 45.23
CA LEU A 555 -9.97 8.68 46.06
C LEU A 555 -9.40 8.87 47.48
N GLU A 556 -9.44 10.11 47.98
CA GLU A 556 -9.12 10.42 49.39
C GLU A 556 -10.18 9.83 50.34
#